data_AF-A0A3R9ET29-F1
#
_entry.id   AF-A0A3R9ET29-F1
#
_cell.length_a   1.000
_cell.length_b   1.000
_cell.length_c   1.000
_cell.angle_alpha   90.00
_cell.angle_beta   90.00
_cell.angle_gamma   90.00
#
_symmetry.space_group_name_H-M   'P 1'
#
loop_
_entity.id
_entity.type
_entity.pdbx_description
1 polymer ?
#
loop_
_entity_poly.entity_id
_entity_poly.type
_entity_poly.pdbx_seq_one_letter_code
_entity_poly.pdbx_strand_id
1 'polypeptide(L)'
;MSSDRLLDRPAVSEPDALSPAALAEARRAQPRRGLLGLVFVLPVAALLAVGAGGPVRTLELLGPVVTFALPIVAVIAFWWEDWPGSLLRGGWPGVSDTALVVAGGVGLALLARAVTGSAAVPLAAGIFTLVLQLTLVGEGRPLRGRGRRWPGVAALASCWVAGLALYLGLVRTGLVRGEDYGAWFAVLGAWQMVFYVALRGWPFARIRRRAARLATAHAVVVAATWVTWAWVPPPVAGAVIASVLVVAMLFEAWPGIRLAPLPGRTLVLVLVALLAKALSWTLPRIARWAAVPADLVGGWVTHTTLNALSLAVILHVAVWRRWPVPAG
;
A
#
# COMPACT_ATOMS: atom_id res chain seq x y z
N MET A 1 -9.66 27.55 -21.00
CA MET A 1 -9.69 26.86 -19.69
C MET A 1 -8.31 26.35 -19.40
N SER A 2 -7.61 27.00 -18.46
CA SER A 2 -6.16 26.84 -18.22
C SER A 2 -5.79 25.41 -17.80
N SER A 3 -4.73 24.90 -18.42
CA SER A 3 -4.04 23.64 -18.18
C SER A 3 -3.28 23.57 -16.85
N ASP A 4 -3.29 24.62 -16.02
CA ASP A 4 -2.48 24.69 -14.79
C ASP A 4 -3.10 24.06 -13.54
N ARG A 5 -4.41 23.76 -13.52
CA ARG A 5 -5.05 23.19 -12.31
C ARG A 5 -4.78 21.70 -12.07
N LEU A 6 -4.12 21.01 -12.99
CA LEU A 6 -3.76 19.58 -12.81
C LEU A 6 -2.50 19.37 -11.95
N LEU A 7 -1.89 20.46 -11.44
CA LEU A 7 -0.65 20.42 -10.64
C LEU A 7 -0.86 20.64 -9.13
N ASP A 8 -2.10 20.82 -8.65
CA ASP A 8 -2.36 21.33 -7.29
C ASP A 8 -2.25 20.31 -6.15
N ARG A 9 -1.92 19.03 -6.41
CA ARG A 9 -1.49 18.12 -5.35
C ARG A 9 0.03 18.09 -5.30
N PRO A 10 0.64 18.46 -4.16
CA PRO A 10 2.08 18.34 -4.02
C PRO A 10 2.51 16.89 -4.27
N ALA A 11 3.68 16.73 -4.89
CA ALA A 11 4.22 15.40 -5.11
C ALA A 11 4.33 14.66 -3.78
N VAL A 12 4.16 13.34 -3.77
CA VAL A 12 4.29 12.52 -2.53
C VAL A 12 5.67 12.70 -1.87
N SER A 13 6.66 13.12 -2.64
CA SER A 13 8.02 13.50 -2.24
C SER A 13 8.15 14.91 -1.65
N GLU A 14 7.08 15.72 -1.61
CA GLU A 14 7.04 17.09 -1.10
C GLU A 14 5.98 17.19 0.02
N PRO A 15 6.33 16.75 1.24
CA PRO A 15 5.36 16.48 2.31
C PRO A 15 4.88 17.69 3.10
N ASP A 16 5.63 18.79 3.03
CA ASP A 16 5.40 20.00 3.82
C ASP A 16 4.46 20.98 3.09
N ALA A 17 3.79 20.51 2.04
CA ALA A 17 2.88 21.28 1.21
C ALA A 17 1.40 21.17 1.63
N LEU A 18 1.10 20.59 2.79
CA LEU A 18 -0.22 20.79 3.40
C LEU A 18 -0.38 22.29 3.72
N SER A 19 -1.48 22.88 3.30
CA SER A 19 -1.80 24.25 3.69
C SER A 19 -1.86 24.36 5.22
N PRO A 20 -1.52 25.53 5.82
CA PRO A 20 -1.61 25.71 7.27
C PRO A 20 -2.98 25.34 7.85
N ALA A 21 -4.05 25.62 7.10
CA ALA A 21 -5.41 25.25 7.46
C ALA A 21 -5.63 23.73 7.47
N ALA A 22 -5.18 23.01 6.43
CA ALA A 22 -5.29 21.56 6.37
C ALA A 22 -4.48 20.87 7.48
N LEU A 23 -3.30 21.41 7.81
CA LEU A 23 -2.47 20.91 8.91
C LEU A 23 -3.12 21.13 10.29
N ALA A 24 -3.70 22.32 10.51
CA ALA A 24 -4.41 22.62 11.75
C ALA A 24 -5.62 21.70 11.93
N GLU A 25 -6.36 21.43 10.85
CA GLU A 25 -7.50 20.53 10.87
C GLU A 25 -7.10 19.07 11.15
N ALA A 26 -6.06 18.55 10.48
CA ALA A 26 -5.52 17.22 10.76
C ALA A 26 -5.10 17.06 12.23
N ARG A 27 -4.47 18.08 12.82
CA ARG A 27 -4.03 18.07 14.23
C ARG A 27 -5.19 18.05 15.23
N ARG A 28 -6.29 18.76 14.92
CA ARG A 28 -7.50 18.83 15.76
C ARG A 28 -8.32 17.55 15.68
N ALA A 29 -8.43 16.97 14.49
CA ALA A 29 -9.31 15.84 14.26
C ALA A 29 -8.76 14.48 14.75
N GLN A 30 -7.45 14.41 15.02
CA GLN A 30 -6.78 13.23 15.57
C GLN A 30 -6.63 13.32 17.10
N PRO A 31 -6.84 12.22 17.84
CA PRO A 31 -6.91 10.83 17.37
C PRO A 31 -8.31 10.34 16.99
N ARG A 32 -9.36 11.17 17.15
CA ARG A 32 -10.76 10.75 16.99
C ARG A 32 -11.04 10.14 15.61
N ARG A 33 -10.58 10.76 14.52
CA ARG A 33 -10.76 10.21 13.16
C ARG A 33 -10.10 8.85 12.98
N GLY A 34 -8.87 8.67 13.45
CA GLY A 34 -8.19 7.37 13.39
C GLY A 34 -8.91 6.29 14.18
N LEU A 35 -9.39 6.61 15.40
CA LEU A 35 -10.16 5.69 16.24
C LEU A 35 -11.50 5.29 15.60
N LEU A 36 -12.23 6.24 15.03
CA LEU A 36 -13.46 5.95 14.28
C LEU A 36 -13.17 5.08 13.05
N GLY A 37 -12.05 5.34 12.35
CA GLY A 37 -11.64 4.54 11.22
C GLY A 37 -11.30 3.10 11.58
N LEU A 38 -10.79 2.81 12.79
CA LEU A 38 -10.57 1.44 13.27
C LEU A 38 -11.88 0.62 13.35
N VAL A 39 -13.02 1.27 13.62
CA VAL A 39 -14.34 0.61 13.64
C VAL A 39 -14.70 0.06 12.26
N PHE A 40 -14.19 0.66 11.18
CA PHE A 40 -14.35 0.13 9.81
C PHE A 40 -13.20 -0.83 9.44
N VAL A 41 -11.95 -0.41 9.70
CA VAL A 41 -10.76 -1.12 9.24
C VAL A 41 -10.64 -2.51 9.87
N LEU A 42 -10.88 -2.65 11.18
CA LEU A 42 -10.70 -3.92 11.87
C LEU A 42 -11.72 -4.98 11.43
N PRO A 43 -13.04 -4.70 11.33
CA PRO A 43 -13.99 -5.68 10.82
C PRO A 43 -13.72 -6.08 9.36
N VAL A 44 -13.39 -5.14 8.48
CA VAL A 44 -13.08 -5.45 7.09
C VAL A 44 -11.80 -6.30 7.00
N ALA A 45 -10.75 -5.95 7.73
CA ALA A 45 -9.52 -6.73 7.78
C ALA A 45 -9.76 -8.14 8.34
N ALA A 46 -10.57 -8.28 9.40
CA ALA A 46 -10.93 -9.56 9.96
C ALA A 46 -11.72 -10.41 8.96
N LEU A 47 -12.72 -9.84 8.29
CA LEU A 47 -13.50 -10.52 7.26
C LEU A 47 -12.59 -10.99 6.11
N LEU A 48 -11.65 -10.15 5.67
CA LEU A 48 -10.70 -10.50 4.62
C LEU A 48 -9.65 -11.53 5.06
N ALA A 49 -9.39 -11.69 6.37
CA ALA A 49 -8.39 -12.62 6.90
C ALA A 49 -8.96 -14.00 7.28
N VAL A 50 -10.24 -14.09 7.66
CA VAL A 50 -10.87 -15.35 8.12
C VAL A 50 -12.28 -15.62 7.57
N GLY A 51 -12.86 -14.70 6.79
CA GLY A 51 -14.28 -14.72 6.43
C GLY A 51 -14.73 -15.79 5.43
N ALA A 52 -13.81 -16.42 4.68
CA ALA A 52 -14.17 -17.44 3.70
C ALA A 52 -14.25 -18.85 4.30
N GLY A 53 -14.86 -18.98 5.48
CA GLY A 53 -15.00 -20.26 6.19
C GLY A 53 -13.75 -20.71 6.95
N GLY A 54 -12.91 -19.76 7.40
CA GLY A 54 -11.71 -20.02 8.20
C GLY A 54 -10.43 -19.41 7.62
N PRO A 55 -9.35 -19.31 8.41
CA PRO A 55 -8.13 -18.59 8.03
C PRO A 55 -7.41 -19.20 6.81
N VAL A 56 -7.31 -20.54 6.74
CA VAL A 56 -6.63 -21.24 5.63
C VAL A 56 -7.37 -21.06 4.32
N ARG A 57 -8.67 -21.37 4.30
CA ARG A 57 -9.51 -21.20 3.11
C ARG A 57 -9.59 -19.76 2.65
N THR A 58 -9.55 -18.80 3.58
CA THR A 58 -9.51 -17.38 3.26
C THR A 58 -8.18 -16.99 2.60
N LEU A 59 -7.05 -17.45 3.13
CA LEU A 59 -5.75 -17.23 2.52
C LEU A 59 -5.69 -17.77 1.08
N GLU A 60 -6.21 -18.97 0.84
CA GLU A 60 -6.21 -19.60 -0.49
C GLU A 60 -7.11 -18.88 -1.50
N LEU A 61 -8.33 -18.51 -1.08
CA LEU A 61 -9.32 -17.89 -1.96
C LEU A 61 -9.10 -16.39 -2.14
N LEU A 62 -8.96 -15.65 -1.03
CA LEU A 62 -8.87 -14.20 -1.04
C LEU A 62 -7.42 -13.70 -1.15
N GLY A 63 -6.42 -14.53 -0.83
CA GLY A 63 -5.00 -14.16 -0.95
C GLY A 63 -4.64 -13.51 -2.27
N PRO A 64 -4.82 -14.22 -3.41
CA PRO A 64 -4.55 -13.65 -4.73
C PRO A 64 -5.42 -12.42 -5.04
N VAL A 65 -6.73 -12.50 -4.79
CA VAL A 65 -7.70 -11.45 -5.13
C VAL A 65 -7.37 -10.14 -4.42
N VAL A 66 -7.12 -10.20 -3.11
CA VAL A 66 -6.79 -9.02 -2.29
C VAL A 66 -5.43 -8.45 -2.67
N THR A 67 -4.44 -9.30 -2.99
CA THR A 67 -3.13 -8.81 -3.44
C THR A 67 -3.24 -8.07 -4.78
N PHE A 68 -4.05 -8.58 -5.72
CA PHE A 68 -4.29 -7.91 -7.02
C PHE A 68 -5.22 -6.70 -6.93
N ALA A 69 -6.02 -6.58 -5.87
CA ALA A 69 -6.81 -5.39 -5.60
C ALA A 69 -5.93 -4.18 -5.22
N LEU A 70 -4.80 -4.40 -4.54
CA LEU A 70 -3.92 -3.32 -4.07
C LEU A 70 -3.37 -2.41 -5.20
N PRO A 71 -2.85 -2.93 -6.34
CA PRO A 71 -2.49 -2.11 -7.48
C PRO A 71 -3.63 -1.22 -7.99
N ILE A 72 -4.85 -1.76 -8.04
CA ILE A 72 -6.03 -1.02 -8.54
C ILE A 72 -6.37 0.12 -7.60
N VAL A 73 -6.38 -0.13 -6.29
CA VAL A 73 -6.62 0.92 -5.29
C VAL A 73 -5.53 1.99 -5.37
N ALA A 74 -4.26 1.61 -5.55
CA ALA A 74 -3.18 2.57 -5.74
C ALA A 74 -3.38 3.41 -7.01
N VAL A 75 -3.86 2.82 -8.10
CA VAL A 75 -4.19 3.57 -9.33
C VAL A 75 -5.35 4.54 -9.09
N ILE A 76 -6.44 4.11 -8.45
CA ILE A 76 -7.57 4.97 -8.10
C ILE A 76 -7.09 6.17 -7.26
N ALA A 77 -6.31 5.89 -6.21
CA ALA A 77 -5.87 6.89 -5.25
C ALA A 77 -4.83 7.89 -5.81
N PHE A 78 -3.87 7.42 -6.61
CA PHE A 78 -2.70 8.23 -6.99
C PHE A 78 -2.67 8.67 -8.46
N TRP A 79 -3.40 8.00 -9.34
CA TRP A 79 -3.35 8.26 -10.79
C TRP A 79 -4.67 8.78 -11.35
N TRP A 80 -5.78 8.28 -10.84
CA TRP A 80 -7.12 8.62 -11.34
C TRP A 80 -7.84 9.68 -10.52
N GLU A 81 -7.26 10.12 -9.39
CA GLU A 81 -7.84 11.15 -8.52
C GLU A 81 -9.30 10.82 -8.15
N ASP A 82 -9.54 9.59 -7.71
CA ASP A 82 -10.86 9.07 -7.32
C ASP A 82 -11.83 8.86 -8.50
N TRP A 83 -11.33 8.72 -9.72
CA TRP A 83 -12.13 8.21 -10.86
C TRP A 83 -12.14 6.66 -10.85
N PRO A 84 -13.28 5.99 -11.15
CA PRO A 84 -14.53 6.53 -11.70
C PRO A 84 -15.52 7.12 -10.69
N GLY A 85 -15.36 6.90 -9.39
CA GLY A 85 -16.30 7.37 -8.36
C GLY A 85 -16.63 8.86 -8.42
N SER A 86 -15.68 9.69 -8.85
CA SER A 86 -15.87 11.12 -9.10
C SER A 86 -17.00 11.47 -10.09
N LEU A 87 -17.45 10.51 -10.91
CA LEU A 87 -18.55 10.71 -11.87
C LEU A 87 -19.94 10.62 -11.22
N LEU A 88 -20.05 10.02 -10.04
CA LEU A 88 -21.32 9.82 -9.34
C LEU A 88 -21.55 10.93 -8.31
N ARG A 89 -22.79 11.44 -8.24
CA ARG A 89 -23.22 12.37 -7.18
C ARG A 89 -23.78 11.58 -5.99
N GLY A 90 -23.66 12.12 -4.77
CA GLY A 90 -24.14 11.48 -3.54
C GLY A 90 -23.15 10.50 -2.92
N GLY A 91 -23.58 9.66 -1.96
CA GLY A 91 -22.71 8.70 -1.23
C GLY A 91 -22.22 7.49 -2.03
N TRP A 92 -22.47 7.45 -3.34
CA TRP A 92 -22.15 6.34 -4.26
C TRP A 92 -20.70 6.21 -4.78
N PRO A 93 -19.82 7.23 -4.76
CA PRO A 93 -18.45 7.12 -5.24
C PRO A 93 -17.65 5.97 -4.61
N GLY A 94 -17.79 5.78 -3.29
CA GLY A 94 -17.09 4.71 -2.57
C GLY A 94 -17.55 3.31 -3.01
N VAL A 95 -18.83 3.16 -3.35
CA VAL A 95 -19.40 1.87 -3.81
C VAL A 95 -18.86 1.53 -5.20
N SER A 96 -18.87 2.47 -6.15
CA SER A 96 -18.37 2.22 -7.51
C SER A 96 -16.89 1.88 -7.54
N ASP A 97 -16.09 2.59 -6.75
CA ASP A 97 -14.65 2.35 -6.67
C ASP A 97 -14.37 1.01 -5.98
N THR A 98 -15.12 0.67 -4.92
CA THR A 98 -15.03 -0.65 -4.28
C THR A 98 -15.40 -1.77 -5.27
N ALA A 99 -16.47 -1.61 -6.05
CA ALA A 99 -16.88 -2.57 -7.06
C ALA A 99 -15.79 -2.76 -8.14
N LEU A 100 -15.17 -1.67 -8.59
CA LEU A 100 -14.05 -1.72 -9.54
C LEU A 100 -12.83 -2.44 -8.95
N VAL A 101 -12.51 -2.19 -7.69
CA VAL A 101 -11.42 -2.86 -6.96
C VAL A 101 -11.67 -4.36 -6.85
N VAL A 102 -12.90 -4.76 -6.52
CA VAL A 102 -13.30 -6.17 -6.44
C VAL A 102 -13.23 -6.83 -7.83
N ALA A 103 -13.90 -6.25 -8.83
CA ALA A 103 -13.96 -6.82 -10.17
C ALA A 103 -12.57 -6.91 -10.81
N GLY A 104 -11.77 -5.85 -10.70
CA GLY A 104 -10.40 -5.85 -11.20
C GLY A 104 -9.49 -6.80 -10.42
N GLY A 105 -9.61 -6.87 -9.09
CA GLY A 105 -8.83 -7.79 -8.27
C GLY A 105 -9.08 -9.26 -8.64
N VAL A 106 -10.35 -9.61 -8.85
CA VAL A 106 -10.75 -10.94 -9.34
C VAL A 106 -10.22 -11.18 -10.76
N GLY A 107 -10.46 -10.25 -11.69
CA GLY A 107 -10.04 -10.39 -13.09
C GLY A 107 -8.52 -10.56 -13.24
N LEU A 108 -7.74 -9.74 -12.54
CA LEU A 108 -6.28 -9.82 -12.55
C LEU A 108 -5.77 -11.11 -11.87
N ALA A 109 -6.41 -11.56 -10.79
CA ALA A 109 -6.07 -12.83 -10.16
C ALA A 109 -6.34 -14.03 -11.08
N LEU A 110 -7.46 -14.04 -11.80
CA LEU A 110 -7.77 -15.08 -12.79
C LEU A 110 -6.76 -15.06 -13.95
N LEU A 111 -6.43 -13.89 -14.48
CA LEU A 111 -5.42 -13.73 -15.52
C LEU A 111 -4.05 -14.24 -15.05
N ALA A 112 -3.62 -13.87 -13.84
CA ALA A 112 -2.35 -14.32 -13.28
C ALA A 112 -2.31 -15.84 -13.11
N ARG A 113 -3.40 -16.45 -12.62
CA ARG A 113 -3.50 -17.90 -12.49
C ARG A 113 -3.43 -18.62 -13.84
N ALA A 114 -4.02 -18.04 -14.89
CA ALA A 114 -3.92 -18.60 -16.24
C ALA A 114 -2.48 -18.61 -16.77
N VAL A 115 -1.65 -17.64 -16.38
CA VAL A 115 -0.26 -17.50 -16.86
C VAL A 115 0.76 -18.22 -15.97
N THR A 116 0.53 -18.24 -14.65
CA THR A 116 1.51 -18.68 -13.64
C THR A 116 1.07 -19.88 -12.79
N GLY A 117 -0.16 -20.37 -12.98
CA GLY A 117 -0.71 -21.45 -12.17
C GLY A 117 -0.97 -21.01 -10.72
N SER A 118 -0.48 -21.79 -9.76
CA SER A 118 -0.67 -21.53 -8.33
C SER A 118 0.19 -20.37 -7.77
N ALA A 119 1.19 -19.90 -8.54
CA ALA A 119 2.15 -18.89 -8.09
C ALA A 119 1.72 -17.44 -8.37
N ALA A 120 0.42 -17.16 -8.33
CA ALA A 120 -0.13 -15.84 -8.63
C ALA A 120 0.22 -14.77 -7.59
N VAL A 121 0.43 -15.15 -6.32
CA VAL A 121 0.69 -14.21 -5.21
C VAL A 121 2.05 -13.52 -5.32
N PRO A 122 3.19 -14.23 -5.56
CA PRO A 122 4.46 -13.57 -5.82
C PRO A 122 4.43 -12.58 -6.98
N LEU A 123 3.77 -12.94 -8.10
CA LEU A 123 3.59 -12.04 -9.24
C LEU A 123 2.83 -10.78 -8.83
N ALA A 124 1.72 -10.93 -8.09
CA ALA A 124 0.93 -9.82 -7.59
C ALA A 124 1.75 -8.86 -6.72
N ALA A 125 2.56 -9.40 -5.80
CA ALA A 125 3.45 -8.62 -4.94
C ALA A 125 4.46 -7.80 -5.77
N GLY A 126 5.05 -8.42 -6.80
CA GLY A 126 5.94 -7.73 -7.73
C GLY A 126 5.24 -6.58 -8.47
N ILE A 127 4.08 -6.84 -9.06
CA ILE A 127 3.30 -5.83 -9.81
C ILE A 127 2.92 -4.67 -8.89
N PHE A 128 2.39 -4.95 -7.70
CA PHE A 128 2.00 -3.91 -6.75
C PHE A 128 3.19 -3.04 -6.34
N THR A 129 4.32 -3.66 -6.02
CA THR A 129 5.52 -2.94 -5.60
C THR A 129 6.11 -2.11 -6.73
N LEU A 130 6.00 -2.57 -7.99
CA LEU A 130 6.37 -1.77 -9.16
C LEU A 130 5.43 -0.56 -9.36
N VAL A 131 4.12 -0.74 -9.13
CA VAL A 131 3.16 0.38 -9.12
C VAL A 131 3.56 1.38 -8.05
N LEU A 132 3.87 0.95 -6.82
CA LEU A 132 4.36 1.83 -5.76
C LEU A 132 5.70 2.48 -6.12
N GLN A 133 6.63 1.75 -6.75
CA GLN A 133 7.92 2.29 -7.18
C GLN A 133 7.70 3.43 -8.18
N LEU A 134 6.86 3.21 -9.18
CA LEU A 134 6.52 4.22 -10.18
C LEU A 134 5.80 5.42 -9.56
N THR A 135 4.89 5.16 -8.62
CA THR A 135 4.00 6.18 -8.03
C THR A 135 4.68 7.03 -6.97
N LEU A 136 5.31 6.37 -5.99
CA LEU A 136 5.91 7.01 -4.82
C LEU A 136 7.33 7.47 -5.13
N VAL A 137 8.17 6.56 -5.64
CA VAL A 137 9.60 6.84 -5.86
C VAL A 137 9.80 7.63 -7.15
N GLY A 138 9.15 7.21 -8.24
CA GLY A 138 9.20 7.84 -9.55
C GLY A 138 8.28 9.06 -9.71
N GLU A 139 7.49 9.40 -8.69
CA GLU A 139 6.51 10.49 -8.71
C GLU A 139 5.52 10.40 -9.90
N GLY A 140 5.23 9.20 -10.39
CA GLY A 140 4.35 8.93 -11.53
C GLY A 140 4.95 9.23 -12.91
N ARG A 141 6.24 9.57 -13.01
CA ARG A 141 6.91 9.77 -14.30
C ARG A 141 7.41 8.44 -14.87
N PRO A 142 7.39 8.25 -16.20
CA PRO A 142 7.14 9.24 -17.25
C PRO A 142 5.67 9.36 -17.71
N LEU A 143 4.72 8.73 -17.02
CA LEU A 143 3.35 8.57 -17.51
C LEU A 143 2.42 9.73 -17.11
N ARG A 144 2.69 10.42 -15.99
CA ARG A 144 1.95 11.61 -15.56
C ARG A 144 1.99 12.72 -16.62
N GLY A 145 0.82 13.30 -16.92
CA GLY A 145 0.65 14.39 -17.88
C GLY A 145 -0.13 14.03 -19.16
N ARG A 146 -0.43 12.74 -19.41
CA ARG A 146 -1.18 12.29 -20.61
C ARG A 146 -2.71 12.20 -20.40
N GLY A 147 -3.30 13.22 -19.78
CA GLY A 147 -4.75 13.28 -19.45
C GLY A 147 -5.12 12.56 -18.14
N ARG A 148 -6.42 12.50 -17.83
CA ARG A 148 -6.90 12.05 -16.49
C ARG A 148 -7.06 10.54 -16.33
N ARG A 149 -7.39 9.81 -17.39
CA ARG A 149 -7.72 8.36 -17.33
C ARG A 149 -6.58 7.45 -17.78
N TRP A 150 -5.92 7.82 -18.86
CA TRP A 150 -4.92 6.97 -19.50
C TRP A 150 -3.64 6.72 -18.69
N PRO A 151 -3.12 7.67 -17.90
CA PRO A 151 -1.89 7.42 -17.14
C PRO A 151 -2.00 6.29 -16.14
N GLY A 152 -3.14 6.15 -15.46
CA GLY A 152 -3.36 5.07 -14.49
C GLY A 152 -3.47 3.69 -15.15
N VAL A 153 -4.22 3.57 -16.25
CA VAL A 153 -4.29 2.32 -17.04
C VAL A 153 -2.91 1.96 -17.57
N ALA A 154 -2.20 2.93 -18.16
CA ALA A 154 -0.86 2.72 -18.69
C ALA A 154 0.13 2.31 -17.59
N ALA A 155 0.08 2.95 -16.41
CA ALA A 155 0.92 2.60 -15.28
C ALA A 155 0.67 1.16 -14.82
N LEU A 156 -0.59 0.78 -14.64
CA LEU A 156 -0.95 -0.58 -14.26
C LEU A 156 -0.51 -1.59 -15.31
N ALA A 157 -0.77 -1.33 -16.59
CA ALA A 157 -0.39 -2.20 -17.70
C ALA A 157 1.14 -2.36 -17.82
N SER A 158 1.90 -1.26 -17.73
CA SER A 158 3.36 -1.30 -17.75
C SER A 158 3.94 -2.06 -16.55
N CYS A 159 3.38 -1.87 -15.35
CA CYS A 159 3.82 -2.62 -14.16
C CYS A 159 3.44 -4.10 -14.26
N TRP A 160 2.32 -4.43 -14.90
CA TRP A 160 1.95 -5.81 -15.22
C TRP A 160 2.94 -6.48 -16.17
N VAL A 161 3.26 -5.83 -17.29
CA VAL A 161 4.22 -6.34 -18.27
C VAL A 161 5.60 -6.51 -17.63
N ALA A 162 6.08 -5.49 -16.91
CA ALA A 162 7.38 -5.55 -16.25
C ALA A 162 7.42 -6.62 -15.14
N GLY A 163 6.38 -6.69 -14.30
CA GLY A 163 6.27 -7.70 -13.25
C GLY A 163 6.20 -9.12 -13.79
N LEU A 164 5.45 -9.33 -14.88
CA LEU A 164 5.37 -10.62 -15.55
C LEU A 164 6.71 -10.99 -16.20
N ALA A 165 7.37 -10.06 -16.89
CA ALA A 165 8.67 -10.29 -17.50
C ALA A 165 9.73 -10.67 -16.44
N LEU A 166 9.77 -9.96 -15.31
CA LEU A 166 10.65 -10.28 -14.19
C LEU A 166 10.34 -11.65 -13.59
N TYR A 167 9.05 -11.95 -13.38
CA TYR A 167 8.63 -13.25 -12.84
C TYR A 167 9.02 -14.40 -13.77
N LEU A 168 8.75 -14.28 -15.07
CA LEU A 168 9.12 -15.31 -16.06
C LEU A 168 10.64 -15.44 -16.18
N GLY A 169 11.37 -14.31 -16.19
CA GLY A 169 12.83 -14.31 -16.35
C GLY A 169 13.59 -14.83 -15.13
N LEU A 170 13.05 -14.67 -13.91
CA LEU A 170 13.73 -15.06 -12.66
C LEU A 170 13.17 -16.34 -12.06
N VAL A 171 11.85 -16.46 -11.94
CA VAL A 171 11.21 -17.57 -11.21
C VAL A 171 11.04 -18.77 -12.12
N ARG A 172 10.51 -18.57 -13.34
CA ARG A 172 10.25 -19.68 -14.26
C ARG A 172 11.52 -20.33 -14.82
N THR A 173 12.61 -19.57 -14.91
CA THR A 173 13.95 -20.07 -15.29
C THR A 173 14.65 -20.80 -14.15
N GLY A 174 14.12 -20.75 -12.92
CA GLY A 174 14.72 -21.37 -11.73
C GLY A 174 15.85 -20.56 -11.09
N LEU A 175 16.12 -19.32 -11.54
CA LEU A 175 17.14 -18.45 -10.94
C LEU A 175 16.78 -18.00 -9.52
N VAL A 176 15.49 -17.82 -9.24
CA VAL A 176 14.98 -17.36 -7.94
C VAL A 176 13.74 -18.17 -7.57
N ARG A 177 13.61 -18.60 -6.30
CA ARG A 177 12.38 -19.25 -5.84
C ARG A 177 11.24 -18.24 -5.83
N GLY A 178 10.01 -18.67 -6.14
CA GLY A 178 8.84 -17.77 -6.11
C GLY A 178 8.62 -17.12 -4.73
N GLU A 179 8.96 -17.83 -3.66
CA GLU A 179 8.91 -17.33 -2.28
C GLU A 179 9.91 -16.19 -2.06
N ASP A 180 11.16 -16.36 -2.51
CA ASP A 180 12.22 -15.35 -2.40
C ASP A 180 11.89 -14.12 -3.25
N TYR A 181 11.30 -14.33 -4.43
CA TYR A 181 10.79 -13.24 -5.27
C TYR A 181 9.73 -12.42 -4.52
N GLY A 182 8.74 -13.09 -3.91
CA GLY A 182 7.72 -12.43 -3.10
C GLY A 182 8.31 -11.69 -1.89
N ALA A 183 9.28 -12.31 -1.19
CA ALA A 183 9.96 -11.73 -0.04
C ALA A 183 10.73 -10.45 -0.43
N TRP A 184 11.48 -10.50 -1.53
CA TRP A 184 12.25 -9.36 -2.03
C TRP A 184 11.35 -8.15 -2.30
N PHE A 185 10.23 -8.36 -2.99
CA PHE A 185 9.26 -7.30 -3.27
C PHE A 185 8.51 -6.81 -2.02
N ALA A 186 8.21 -7.69 -1.05
CA ALA A 186 7.62 -7.26 0.22
C ALA A 186 8.56 -6.31 1.00
N VAL A 187 9.85 -6.62 1.04
CA VAL A 187 10.87 -5.77 1.69
C VAL A 187 11.09 -4.46 0.92
N LEU A 188 11.08 -4.52 -0.42
CA LEU A 188 11.13 -3.34 -1.28
C LEU A 188 9.93 -2.41 -1.00
N GLY A 189 8.72 -2.97 -0.94
CA GLY A 189 7.50 -2.28 -0.57
C GLY A 189 7.59 -1.65 0.83
N ALA A 190 8.14 -2.37 1.82
CA ALA A 190 8.31 -1.84 3.17
C ALA A 190 9.19 -0.59 3.18
N TRP A 191 10.33 -0.58 2.46
CA TRP A 191 11.19 0.59 2.36
C TRP A 191 10.54 1.76 1.61
N GLN A 192 9.80 1.49 0.54
CA GLN A 192 9.01 2.52 -0.15
C GLN A 192 8.02 3.18 0.82
N MET A 193 7.29 2.39 1.60
CA MET A 193 6.30 2.88 2.57
C MET A 193 6.96 3.67 3.70
N VAL A 194 8.09 3.18 4.24
CA VAL A 194 8.85 3.90 5.27
C VAL A 194 9.31 5.27 4.77
N PHE A 195 9.98 5.33 3.62
CA PHE A 195 10.51 6.60 3.12
C PHE A 195 9.41 7.55 2.65
N TYR A 196 8.42 7.07 1.90
CA TYR A 196 7.47 7.96 1.22
C TYR A 196 6.16 8.20 1.96
N VAL A 197 5.78 7.32 2.89
CA VAL A 197 4.54 7.47 3.66
C VAL A 197 4.83 7.83 5.11
N ALA A 198 5.66 7.06 5.82
CA ALA A 198 5.99 7.35 7.22
C ALA A 198 6.87 8.60 7.38
N LEU A 199 7.96 8.68 6.60
CA LEU A 199 8.88 9.81 6.59
C LEU A 199 8.47 10.92 5.62
N ARG A 200 7.40 10.68 4.85
CA ARG A 200 6.83 11.60 3.87
C ARG A 200 7.88 12.11 2.87
N GLY A 201 8.64 11.24 2.24
CA GLY A 201 9.66 11.58 1.25
C GLY A 201 11.00 12.07 1.82
N TRP A 202 11.14 12.22 3.15
CA TRP A 202 12.44 12.48 3.77
C TRP A 202 13.32 11.21 3.73
N PRO A 203 14.64 11.31 3.46
CA PRO A 203 15.44 12.54 3.27
C PRO A 203 15.44 13.11 1.85
N PHE A 204 14.89 12.40 0.86
CA PHE A 204 15.00 12.73 -0.57
C PHE A 204 14.35 14.07 -0.94
N ALA A 205 13.31 14.51 -0.21
CA ALA A 205 12.67 15.81 -0.36
C ALA A 205 13.65 17.00 -0.30
N ARG A 206 14.82 16.84 0.36
CA ARG A 206 15.86 17.88 0.44
C ARG A 206 16.63 18.08 -0.87
N ILE A 207 16.56 17.12 -1.79
CA ILE A 207 17.28 17.16 -3.07
C ILE A 207 16.46 18.01 -4.06
N ARG A 208 16.95 19.24 -4.33
CA ARG A 208 16.27 20.22 -5.21
C ARG A 208 16.17 19.75 -6.65
N ARG A 209 17.24 19.17 -7.20
CA ARG A 209 17.26 18.67 -8.58
C ARG A 209 16.45 17.39 -8.67
N ARG A 210 15.29 17.45 -9.35
CA ARG A 210 14.38 16.31 -9.47
C ARG A 210 15.04 15.04 -10.01
N ALA A 211 15.83 15.14 -11.09
CA ALA A 211 16.50 13.97 -11.67
C ALA A 211 17.43 13.28 -10.65
N ALA A 212 18.24 14.06 -9.93
CA ALA A 212 19.09 13.55 -8.86
C ALA A 212 18.27 12.95 -7.72
N ARG A 213 17.19 13.63 -7.31
CA ARG A 213 16.28 13.14 -6.26
C ARG A 213 15.70 11.76 -6.59
N LEU A 214 15.15 11.61 -7.79
CA LEU A 214 14.56 10.34 -8.24
C LEU A 214 15.64 9.26 -8.32
N ALA A 215 16.76 9.54 -8.99
CA ALA A 215 17.86 8.57 -9.12
C ALA A 215 18.38 8.10 -7.75
N THR A 216 18.65 9.03 -6.84
CA THR A 216 19.09 8.71 -5.48
C THR A 216 18.05 7.91 -4.72
N ALA A 217 16.77 8.27 -4.81
CA ALA A 217 15.74 7.55 -4.07
C ALA A 217 15.51 6.13 -4.60
N HIS A 218 15.52 5.92 -5.92
CA HIS A 218 15.51 4.59 -6.51
C HIS A 218 16.70 3.75 -6.01
N ALA A 219 17.91 4.31 -6.07
CA ALA A 219 19.13 3.64 -5.64
C ALA A 219 19.07 3.26 -4.14
N VAL A 220 18.65 4.18 -3.27
CA VAL A 220 18.58 3.94 -1.82
C VAL A 220 17.51 2.91 -1.47
N VAL A 221 16.33 2.98 -2.08
CA VAL A 221 15.25 1.98 -1.85
C VAL A 221 15.72 0.58 -2.27
N VAL A 222 16.35 0.45 -3.43
CA VAL A 222 16.89 -0.84 -3.92
C VAL A 222 18.04 -1.32 -3.02
N ALA A 223 18.99 -0.45 -2.66
CA ALA A 223 20.11 -0.81 -1.80
C ALA A 223 19.66 -1.23 -0.39
N ALA A 224 18.72 -0.50 0.22
CA ALA A 224 18.15 -0.86 1.52
C ALA A 224 17.46 -2.23 1.47
N THR A 225 16.74 -2.50 0.38
CA THR A 225 16.14 -3.81 0.13
C THR A 225 17.21 -4.90 0.02
N TRP A 226 18.23 -4.68 -0.80
CA TRP A 226 19.34 -5.62 -0.98
C TRP A 226 20.06 -5.97 0.33
N VAL A 227 20.25 -4.98 1.22
CA VAL A 227 20.90 -5.19 2.52
C VAL A 227 20.01 -5.95 3.50
N THR A 228 18.68 -5.81 3.41
CA THR A 228 17.75 -6.29 4.45
C THR A 228 16.94 -7.52 4.07
N TRP A 229 16.77 -7.85 2.79
CA TRP A 229 15.83 -8.89 2.36
C TRP A 229 16.14 -10.28 2.93
N ALA A 230 17.41 -10.62 3.10
CA ALA A 230 17.83 -11.93 3.62
C ALA A 230 17.47 -12.13 5.11
N TRP A 231 17.26 -11.05 5.86
CA TRP A 231 17.07 -11.08 7.32
C TRP A 231 15.66 -10.63 7.75
N VAL A 232 14.89 -10.04 6.83
CA VAL A 232 13.53 -9.55 7.09
C VAL A 232 12.54 -10.52 6.44
N PRO A 233 11.89 -11.40 7.21
CA PRO A 233 10.96 -12.36 6.64
C PRO A 233 9.67 -11.64 6.18
N PRO A 234 8.94 -12.19 5.18
CA PRO A 234 7.74 -11.57 4.61
C PRO A 234 6.67 -11.15 5.64
N PRO A 235 6.38 -11.91 6.71
CA PRO A 235 5.42 -11.49 7.73
C PRO A 235 5.81 -10.19 8.43
N VAL A 236 7.12 -9.97 8.64
CA VAL A 236 7.65 -8.76 9.28
C VAL A 236 7.57 -7.58 8.30
N ALA A 237 7.92 -7.78 7.02
CA ALA A 237 7.76 -6.74 6.00
C ALA A 237 6.29 -6.31 5.85
N GLY A 238 5.36 -7.28 5.84
CA GLY A 238 3.91 -7.01 5.84
C GLY A 238 3.46 -6.24 7.07
N ALA A 239 3.94 -6.62 8.27
CA ALA A 239 3.65 -5.89 9.50
C ALA A 239 4.17 -4.45 9.47
N VAL A 240 5.36 -4.20 8.89
CA VAL A 240 5.89 -2.85 8.70
C VAL A 240 4.99 -2.04 7.77
N ILE A 241 4.62 -2.57 6.59
CA ILE A 241 3.73 -1.90 5.63
C ILE A 241 2.39 -1.53 6.29
N ALA A 242 1.75 -2.50 6.93
CA ALA A 242 0.47 -2.29 7.61
C ALA A 242 0.59 -1.25 8.73
N SER A 243 1.68 -1.27 9.50
CA SER A 243 1.94 -0.31 10.57
C SER A 243 2.14 1.10 10.04
N VAL A 244 2.85 1.26 8.90
CA VAL A 244 2.95 2.56 8.22
C VAL A 244 1.58 3.07 7.81
N LEU A 245 0.74 2.23 7.20
CA LEU A 245 -0.61 2.63 6.77
C LEU A 245 -1.48 3.04 7.97
N VAL A 246 -1.45 2.27 9.06
CA VAL A 246 -2.19 2.62 10.28
C VAL A 246 -1.67 3.92 10.88
N VAL A 247 -0.37 4.04 11.15
CA VAL A 247 0.18 5.21 11.87
C VAL A 247 0.16 6.46 10.99
N ALA A 248 0.66 6.39 9.76
CA ALA A 248 0.86 7.55 8.91
C ALA A 248 -0.36 7.92 8.07
N MET A 249 -1.22 6.97 7.67
CA MET A 249 -2.44 7.26 6.90
C MET A 249 -3.70 7.28 7.77
N LEU A 250 -4.02 6.21 8.51
CA LEU A 250 -5.25 6.15 9.31
C LEU A 250 -5.24 7.22 10.42
N PHE A 251 -4.14 7.29 11.17
CA PHE A 251 -3.92 8.27 12.25
C PHE A 251 -3.22 9.56 11.81
N GLU A 252 -2.94 9.74 10.51
CA GLU A 252 -2.31 10.95 9.96
C GLU A 252 -1.02 11.37 10.68
N ALA A 253 -0.19 10.39 11.09
CA ALA A 253 1.03 10.60 11.86
C ALA A 253 0.83 11.19 13.26
N TRP A 254 -0.37 11.08 13.86
CA TRP A 254 -0.59 11.44 15.25
C TRP A 254 0.16 10.49 16.21
N PRO A 255 0.79 10.98 17.29
CA PRO A 255 0.87 12.39 17.72
C PRO A 255 2.04 13.17 17.08
N GLY A 256 2.90 12.53 16.29
CA GLY A 256 4.08 13.14 15.66
C GLY A 256 3.79 14.39 14.81
N ILE A 257 2.61 14.48 14.19
CA ILE A 257 2.15 15.66 13.43
C ILE A 257 2.06 16.95 14.27
N ARG A 258 2.00 16.85 15.61
CA ARG A 258 1.99 17.98 16.54
C ARG A 258 3.40 18.50 16.87
N LEU A 259 4.44 17.76 16.53
CA LEU A 259 5.83 18.09 16.83
C LEU A 259 6.50 18.82 15.66
N ALA A 260 7.70 19.34 15.90
CA ALA A 260 8.59 19.81 14.83
C ALA A 260 8.93 18.68 13.84
N PRO A 261 9.31 18.96 12.58
CA PRO A 261 9.38 17.94 11.53
C PRO A 261 10.27 16.74 11.84
N LEU A 262 11.47 16.96 12.41
CA LEU A 262 12.39 15.87 12.72
C LEU A 262 11.90 15.02 13.91
N PRO A 263 11.60 15.59 15.10
CA PRO A 263 11.01 14.82 16.20
C PRO A 263 9.71 14.11 15.81
N GLY A 264 8.86 14.76 15.01
CA GLY A 264 7.60 14.18 14.52
C GLY A 264 7.83 12.94 13.65
N ARG A 265 8.74 13.03 12.66
CA ARG A 265 9.12 11.89 11.81
C ARG A 265 9.76 10.75 12.62
N THR A 266 10.62 11.08 13.58
CA THR A 266 11.24 10.08 14.47
C THR A 266 10.18 9.37 15.31
N LEU A 267 9.24 10.11 15.91
CA LEU A 267 8.15 9.52 16.70
C LEU A 267 7.27 8.61 15.84
N VAL A 268 6.95 9.00 14.60
CA VAL A 268 6.21 8.15 13.66
C VAL A 268 6.95 6.84 13.40
N LEU A 269 8.26 6.88 13.15
CA LEU A 269 9.05 5.66 12.97
C LEU A 269 9.05 4.77 14.21
N VAL A 270 9.17 5.34 15.40
CA VAL A 270 9.10 4.59 16.67
C VAL A 270 7.73 3.91 16.80
N LEU A 271 6.65 4.62 16.54
CA LEU A 271 5.29 4.06 16.59
C LEU A 271 5.06 2.96 15.55
N VAL A 272 5.57 3.15 14.32
CA VAL A 272 5.56 2.12 13.28
C VAL A 272 6.32 0.88 13.73
N ALA A 273 7.52 1.04 14.29
CA ALA A 273 8.33 -0.08 14.77
C ALA A 273 7.65 -0.82 15.93
N LEU A 274 7.06 -0.10 16.89
CA LEU A 274 6.33 -0.68 18.01
C LEU A 274 5.10 -1.45 17.54
N LEU A 275 4.30 -0.89 16.63
CA LEU A 275 3.13 -1.57 16.08
C LEU A 275 3.53 -2.77 15.22
N ALA A 276 4.58 -2.65 14.40
CA ALA A 276 5.07 -3.76 13.58
C ALA A 276 5.58 -4.92 14.44
N LYS A 277 6.29 -4.60 15.54
CA LYS A 277 6.71 -5.57 16.55
C LYS A 277 5.51 -6.22 17.23
N ALA A 278 4.50 -5.43 17.63
CA ALA A 278 3.28 -5.94 18.23
C ALA A 278 2.54 -6.90 17.28
N LEU A 279 2.31 -6.51 16.02
CA LEU A 279 1.66 -7.35 15.01
C LEU A 279 2.45 -8.63 14.72
N SER A 280 3.78 -8.51 14.58
CA SER A 280 4.67 -9.65 14.33
C SER A 280 4.69 -10.63 15.51
N TRP A 281 4.37 -10.16 16.71
CA TRP A 281 4.29 -10.98 17.91
C TRP A 281 2.88 -11.56 18.11
N THR A 282 1.82 -10.77 17.95
CA THR A 282 0.43 -11.21 18.23
C THR A 282 -0.13 -12.11 17.14
N LEU A 283 0.04 -11.77 15.86
CA LEU A 283 -0.63 -12.49 14.77
C LEU A 283 -0.21 -13.96 14.64
N PRO A 284 1.07 -14.36 14.79
CA PRO A 284 1.42 -15.79 14.82
C PRO A 284 0.81 -16.56 16.00
N ARG A 285 0.49 -15.89 17.12
CA ARG A 285 -0.21 -16.51 18.25
C ARG A 285 -1.70 -16.68 17.93
N ILE A 286 -2.31 -15.66 17.33
CA ILE A 286 -3.70 -15.72 16.87
C ILE A 286 -3.87 -16.80 15.80
N ALA A 287 -2.94 -16.89 14.85
CA ALA A 287 -2.95 -17.92 13.81
C ALA A 287 -2.95 -19.33 14.41
N ARG A 288 -2.06 -19.59 15.38
CA ARG A 288 -1.99 -20.87 16.08
C ARG A 288 -3.25 -21.15 16.89
N TRP A 289 -3.79 -20.14 17.57
CA TRP A 289 -5.06 -20.27 18.30
C TRP A 289 -6.23 -20.57 17.37
N ALA A 290 -6.23 -20.00 16.16
CA ALA A 290 -7.20 -20.27 15.09
C ALA A 290 -6.89 -21.55 14.29
N ALA A 291 -6.01 -22.43 14.81
CA ALA A 291 -5.63 -23.70 14.21
C ALA A 291 -5.07 -23.60 12.77
N VAL A 292 -4.38 -22.51 12.43
CA VAL A 292 -3.64 -22.41 11.16
C VAL A 292 -2.43 -23.37 11.21
N PRO A 293 -2.24 -24.24 10.19
CA PRO A 293 -1.09 -25.12 10.09
C PRO A 293 0.24 -24.35 10.19
N ALA A 294 1.24 -24.93 10.84
CA ALA A 294 2.49 -24.24 11.18
C ALA A 294 3.24 -23.68 9.95
N ASP A 295 3.20 -24.42 8.84
CA ASP A 295 3.76 -24.05 7.54
C ASP A 295 3.02 -22.87 6.89
N LEU A 296 1.74 -22.70 7.18
CA LEU A 296 0.89 -21.62 6.64
C LEU A 296 0.83 -20.38 7.54
N VAL A 297 1.31 -20.44 8.79
CA VAL A 297 1.28 -19.29 9.71
C VAL A 297 1.94 -18.07 9.09
N GLY A 298 3.12 -18.23 8.48
CA GLY A 298 3.83 -17.12 7.83
C GLY A 298 3.02 -16.50 6.69
N GLY A 299 2.45 -17.35 5.82
CA GLY A 299 1.60 -16.91 4.71
C GLY A 299 0.35 -16.17 5.19
N TRP A 300 -0.33 -16.71 6.20
CA TRP A 300 -1.53 -16.10 6.77
C TRP A 300 -1.25 -14.78 7.47
N VAL A 301 -0.17 -14.66 8.24
CA VAL A 301 0.24 -13.38 8.87
C VAL A 301 0.58 -12.33 7.81
N THR A 302 1.33 -12.74 6.78
CA THR A 302 1.68 -11.86 5.65
C THR A 302 0.41 -11.36 4.96
N HIS A 303 -0.51 -12.26 4.62
CA HIS A 303 -1.81 -11.89 4.04
C HIS A 303 -2.61 -10.95 4.95
N THR A 304 -2.74 -11.28 6.24
CA THR A 304 -3.53 -10.49 7.19
C THR A 304 -3.01 -9.05 7.30
N THR A 305 -1.69 -8.86 7.29
CA THR A 305 -1.06 -7.53 7.39
C THR A 305 -0.98 -6.83 6.02
N LEU A 306 -0.23 -7.40 5.09
CA LEU A 306 0.12 -6.80 3.80
C LEU A 306 -1.08 -6.66 2.87
N ASN A 307 -2.05 -7.58 2.95
CA ASN A 307 -3.22 -7.58 2.07
C ASN A 307 -4.46 -7.09 2.78
N ALA A 308 -4.97 -7.84 3.78
CA ALA A 308 -6.26 -7.55 4.39
C ALA A 308 -6.28 -6.20 5.14
N LEU A 309 -5.38 -6.00 6.11
CA LEU A 309 -5.31 -4.76 6.89
C LEU A 309 -4.91 -3.56 6.03
N SER A 310 -3.93 -3.73 5.13
CA SER A 310 -3.49 -2.67 4.24
C SER A 310 -4.60 -2.25 3.27
N LEU A 311 -5.29 -3.19 2.63
CA LEU A 311 -6.43 -2.89 1.77
C LEU A 311 -7.55 -2.19 2.55
N ALA A 312 -7.89 -2.67 3.74
CA ALA A 312 -8.93 -2.07 4.57
C ALA A 312 -8.62 -0.61 4.93
N VAL A 313 -7.37 -0.29 5.31
CA VAL A 313 -6.94 1.09 5.56
C VAL A 313 -7.04 1.94 4.31
N ILE A 314 -6.56 1.46 3.16
CA ILE A 314 -6.56 2.26 1.94
C ILE A 314 -7.99 2.46 1.42
N LEU A 315 -8.86 1.44 1.47
CA LEU A 315 -10.27 1.58 1.15
C LEU A 315 -10.93 2.63 2.04
N HIS A 316 -10.74 2.55 3.36
CA HIS A 316 -11.33 3.52 4.29
C HIS A 316 -10.86 4.96 4.01
N VAL A 317 -9.54 5.16 3.87
CA VAL A 317 -8.95 6.50 3.78
C VAL A 317 -9.08 7.09 2.38
N ALA A 318 -8.74 6.33 1.34
CA ALA A 318 -8.66 6.82 -0.03
C ALA A 318 -10.00 6.70 -0.77
N VAL A 319 -10.65 5.53 -0.72
CA VAL A 319 -11.87 5.27 -1.48
C VAL A 319 -13.10 5.87 -0.80
N TRP A 320 -13.28 5.56 0.49
CA TRP A 320 -14.42 6.00 1.29
C TRP A 320 -14.22 7.36 1.95
N ARG A 321 -13.07 8.02 1.72
CA ARG A 321 -12.73 9.36 2.23
C ARG A 321 -13.02 9.51 3.73
N ARG A 322 -12.69 8.48 4.51
CA ARG A 322 -12.90 8.38 5.97
C ARG A 322 -14.37 8.34 6.40
N TRP A 323 -15.24 7.72 5.61
CA TRP A 323 -16.65 7.50 5.98
C TRP A 323 -16.79 6.67 7.29
N PRO A 324 -17.75 6.99 8.18
CA PRO A 324 -18.71 8.09 8.08
C PRO A 324 -18.05 9.45 8.31
N VAL A 325 -18.35 10.40 7.41
CA VAL A 325 -17.93 11.79 7.57
C VAL A 325 -18.63 12.32 8.82
N PRO A 326 -17.91 12.87 9.82
CA PRO A 326 -18.56 13.49 10.96
C PRO A 326 -19.55 14.54 10.45
N ALA A 327 -20.80 14.48 10.90
CA ALA A 327 -21.75 15.58 10.68
C ALA A 327 -21.10 16.84 11.26
N GLY A 328 -20.82 17.81 10.37
CA GLY A 328 -20.36 19.14 10.75
C GLY A 328 -21.47 19.91 11.43
#